data_AF-A0A817NA37-F1
#
_entry.id   AF-A0A817NA37-F1
#
_cell.length_a   1.000
_cell.length_b   1.000
_cell.length_c   1.000
_cell.angle_alpha   90.00
_cell.angle_beta   90.00
_cell.angle_gamma   90.00
#
_symmetry.space_group_name_H-M   'P 1'
#
loop_
_entity.id
_entity.type
_entity.pdbx_description
1 polymer ?
#
loop_
_entity_poly.entity_id
_entity_poly.type
_entity_poly.pdbx_seq_one_letter_code
_entity_poly.pdbx_strand_id
1 'polypeptide(L)'
;VVDDRPISILNEKESYYIGSINEQESLTTWSRDKCIPLVREITFSNAEELTDEGLPFLILFHKADDHESVVLFEREVAKQLLSERSSINCLHADGAQFIHPLQHLGKSLNDLPLLAIDSFKHMFLFPDINLISVDGKLLEFVKDLHSGKLHRDFHNPPPATQQTTTTIIPSIIVSLF
;
A
#
# COMPACT_ATOMS: atom_id res chain seq x y z
N VAL A 1 34.99 7.13 -20.89
CA VAL A 1 35.71 7.04 -19.60
C VAL A 1 35.38 5.66 -19.06
N VAL A 2 36.35 4.76 -19.07
CA VAL A 2 36.19 3.40 -18.50
C VAL A 2 36.34 3.57 -16.99
N ASP A 3 35.31 3.19 -16.24
CA ASP A 3 35.27 3.32 -14.79
C ASP A 3 36.05 2.15 -14.17
N ASP A 4 37.31 2.39 -13.80
CA ASP A 4 38.27 1.43 -13.25
C ASP A 4 38.14 1.26 -11.72
N ARG A 5 36.95 1.48 -11.15
CA ARG A 5 36.76 1.32 -9.69
C ARG A 5 36.69 -0.16 -9.30
N PRO A 6 37.40 -0.59 -8.24
CA PRO A 6 37.43 -1.98 -7.80
C PRO A 6 36.04 -2.48 -7.37
N ILE A 7 35.66 -3.65 -7.88
CA ILE A 7 34.36 -4.34 -7.76
C ILE A 7 33.93 -4.59 -6.29
N SER A 8 34.79 -4.37 -5.30
CA SER A 8 34.55 -4.74 -3.90
C SER A 8 33.81 -3.70 -3.05
N ILE A 9 33.22 -2.64 -3.64
CA ILE A 9 32.30 -1.73 -2.93
C ILE A 9 31.07 -1.47 -3.81
N LEU A 10 30.42 -2.54 -4.29
CA LEU A 10 29.08 -2.43 -4.84
C LEU A 10 28.11 -2.56 -3.67
N ASN A 11 27.52 -1.42 -3.31
CA ASN A 11 26.35 -1.34 -2.46
C ASN A 11 25.27 -2.27 -3.05
N GLU A 12 24.57 -3.06 -2.23
CA GLU A 12 23.53 -4.03 -2.68
C GLU A 12 22.34 -3.41 -3.47
N LYS A 13 22.39 -2.10 -3.73
CA LYS A 13 21.40 -1.29 -4.45
C LYS A 13 21.75 -0.93 -5.89
N GLU A 14 22.92 -1.30 -6.42
CA GLU A 14 23.22 -1.02 -7.83
C GLU A 14 22.58 -2.04 -8.77
N SER A 15 21.81 -1.56 -9.74
CA SER A 15 21.22 -2.40 -10.79
C SER A 15 21.57 -1.86 -12.17
N TYR A 16 21.98 -2.75 -13.07
CA TYR A 16 22.40 -2.40 -14.42
C TYR A 16 21.34 -2.84 -15.44
N TYR A 17 21.09 -2.00 -16.45
CA TYR A 17 20.28 -2.36 -17.60
C TYR A 17 21.11 -3.21 -18.56
N ILE A 18 20.72 -4.48 -18.75
CA ILE A 18 21.43 -5.43 -19.62
C ILE A 18 20.87 -5.41 -21.06
N GLY A 19 19.74 -4.73 -21.29
CA GLY A 19 19.08 -4.65 -22.60
C GLY A 19 19.74 -3.64 -23.55
N SER A 20 19.25 -3.62 -24.79
CA SER A 20 19.69 -2.63 -25.79
C SER A 20 19.13 -1.25 -25.46
N ILE A 21 19.96 -0.21 -25.51
CA ILE A 21 19.53 1.18 -25.34
C ILE A 21 18.68 1.69 -26.52
N ASN A 22 18.73 0.98 -27.66
CA ASN A 22 17.93 1.31 -28.84
C ASN A 22 16.51 0.71 -28.76
N GLU A 23 16.25 -0.16 -27.78
CA GLU A 23 14.93 -0.72 -27.50
C GLU A 23 14.21 0.14 -26.45
N GLN A 24 13.55 1.19 -26.93
CA GLN A 24 12.92 2.21 -26.09
C GLN A 24 11.92 1.63 -25.07
N GLU A 25 11.12 0.65 -25.46
CA GLU A 25 10.10 0.04 -24.59
C GLU A 25 10.73 -0.70 -23.41
N SER A 26 11.77 -1.50 -23.68
CA SER A 26 12.51 -2.26 -22.67
C SER A 26 13.26 -1.33 -21.71
N LEU A 27 13.89 -0.28 -22.23
CA LEU A 27 14.56 0.72 -21.41
C LEU A 27 13.58 1.51 -20.53
N THR A 28 12.42 1.88 -21.10
CA THR A 28 11.37 2.61 -20.37
C THR A 28 10.79 1.76 -19.25
N THR A 29 10.48 0.49 -19.53
CA THR A 29 9.97 -0.46 -18.53
C THR A 29 10.95 -0.66 -17.40
N TRP A 30 12.22 -0.93 -17.72
CA TRP A 30 13.26 -1.08 -16.71
C TRP A 30 13.44 0.18 -15.86
N SER A 31 13.47 1.36 -16.49
CA SER A 31 13.61 2.62 -15.77
C SER A 31 12.43 2.88 -14.82
N ARG A 32 11.20 2.57 -15.25
CA ARG A 32 10.01 2.70 -14.38
C ARG A 32 10.07 1.72 -13.21
N ASP A 33 10.40 0.45 -13.47
CA ASP A 33 10.49 -0.58 -12.42
C ASP A 33 11.60 -0.27 -11.40
N LYS A 34 12.64 0.50 -11.78
CA LYS A 34 13.71 0.93 -10.88
C LYS A 34 13.45 2.23 -10.14
N CYS A 35 12.71 3.15 -10.74
CA CYS A 35 12.50 4.48 -10.17
C CYS A 35 11.18 4.62 -9.40
N ILE A 36 10.18 3.78 -9.68
CA ILE A 36 8.88 3.83 -9.02
C ILE A 36 8.79 2.63 -8.08
N PRO A 37 8.93 2.84 -6.76
CA PRO A 37 8.81 1.75 -5.82
C PRO A 37 7.37 1.23 -5.79
N LEU A 38 7.22 -0.08 -5.60
CA LEU A 38 5.91 -0.73 -5.57
C LEU A 38 5.07 -0.29 -4.37
N VAL A 39 5.73 0.08 -3.27
CA VAL A 39 5.12 0.70 -2.10
C VAL A 39 5.71 2.11 -1.95
N ARG A 40 4.85 3.11 -1.75
CA ARG A 40 5.25 4.53 -1.57
C ARG A 40 4.84 5.04 -0.20
N GLU A 41 5.56 6.00 0.34
CA GLU A 41 5.09 6.76 1.50
C GLU A 41 4.01 7.75 1.07
N ILE A 42 2.87 7.75 1.75
CA ILE A 42 1.87 8.82 1.63
C ILE A 42 2.10 9.84 2.74
N THR A 43 2.14 11.11 2.34
CA THR A 43 2.23 12.27 3.21
C THR A 43 1.19 13.29 2.78
N PHE A 44 0.94 14.31 3.60
CA PHE A 44 0.01 15.38 3.23
C PHE A 44 0.40 16.11 1.94
N SER A 45 1.71 16.23 1.65
CA SER A 45 2.17 16.97 0.47
C SER A 45 1.98 16.21 -0.84
N ASN A 46 1.93 14.88 -0.82
CA ASN A 46 1.79 14.06 -2.02
C ASN A 46 0.41 13.37 -2.14
N ALA A 47 -0.44 13.48 -1.10
CA ALA A 47 -1.74 12.81 -1.09
C ALA A 47 -2.63 13.23 -2.26
N GLU A 48 -2.67 14.52 -2.62
CA GLU A 48 -3.45 15.02 -3.76
C GLU A 48 -3.00 14.35 -5.07
N GLU A 49 -1.70 14.34 -5.34
CA GLU A 49 -1.12 13.69 -6.52
C GLU A 49 -1.45 12.18 -6.55
N LEU A 50 -1.34 11.50 -5.41
CA LEU A 50 -1.68 10.08 -5.31
C LEU A 50 -3.16 9.81 -5.57
N THR A 51 -4.05 10.72 -5.15
CA THR A 51 -5.49 10.58 -5.39
C THR A 51 -5.87 10.86 -6.84
N ASP A 52 -5.15 11.75 -7.52
CA ASP A 52 -5.34 12.06 -8.94
C ASP A 52 -5.01 10.87 -9.86
N GLU A 53 -4.24 9.89 -9.39
CA GLU A 53 -4.01 8.63 -10.10
C GLU A 53 -5.29 7.78 -10.23
N GLY A 54 -6.32 8.04 -9.41
CA GLY A 54 -7.62 7.40 -9.49
C GLY A 54 -7.66 5.92 -9.08
N LEU A 55 -6.58 5.41 -8.47
CA LEU A 55 -6.50 4.05 -7.94
C LEU A 55 -6.82 4.04 -6.44
N PRO A 56 -7.60 3.06 -5.94
CA PRO A 56 -7.77 2.86 -4.50
C PRO A 56 -6.43 2.71 -3.78
N PHE A 57 -6.42 2.99 -2.48
CA PHE A 57 -5.21 2.85 -1.66
C PHE A 57 -5.26 1.57 -0.83
N LEU A 58 -4.14 0.87 -0.75
CA LEU A 58 -3.84 -0.13 0.28
C LEU A 58 -2.78 0.47 1.20
N ILE A 59 -3.17 0.90 2.38
CA ILE A 59 -2.34 1.71 3.28
C ILE A 59 -1.96 0.90 4.53
N LEU A 60 -0.65 0.74 4.76
CA LEU A 60 -0.11 0.35 6.05
C LEU A 60 0.06 1.60 6.92
N PHE A 61 -0.69 1.70 8.02
CA PHE A 61 -0.42 2.68 9.06
C PHE A 61 0.52 2.06 10.09
N HIS A 62 1.64 2.72 10.35
CA HIS A 62 2.68 2.26 11.27
C HIS A 62 3.16 3.41 12.16
N LYS A 63 3.93 3.07 13.20
CA LYS A 63 4.62 4.09 14.01
C LYS A 63 5.91 4.52 13.29
N ALA A 64 6.36 5.75 13.52
CA ALA A 64 7.55 6.29 12.88
C ALA A 64 8.82 5.44 13.08
N ASP A 65 8.92 4.71 14.19
CA ASP A 65 10.04 3.82 14.54
C ASP A 65 9.83 2.35 14.10
N ASP A 66 8.65 1.99 13.61
CA ASP A 66 8.32 0.63 13.18
C ASP A 66 8.69 0.40 11.71
N HIS A 67 9.99 0.29 11.45
CA HIS A 67 10.52 -0.03 10.12
C HIS A 67 10.34 -1.50 9.74
N GLU A 68 10.22 -2.40 10.71
CA GLU A 68 10.07 -3.84 10.46
C GLU A 68 8.74 -4.15 9.76
N SER A 69 7.65 -3.50 10.18
CA SER A 69 6.35 -3.64 9.53
C SER A 69 6.36 -3.13 8.09
N VAL A 70 7.08 -2.04 7.80
CA VAL A 70 7.22 -1.49 6.44
C VAL A 70 7.97 -2.47 5.55
N VAL A 71 9.11 -2.99 5.99
CA VAL A 71 9.90 -3.98 5.24
C VAL A 71 9.09 -5.27 5.01
N LEU A 72 8.35 -5.72 6.01
CA LEU A 72 7.44 -6.86 5.87
C LEU A 72 6.38 -6.60 4.80
N PHE A 73 5.73 -5.44 4.85
CA PHE A 73 4.70 -5.07 3.91
C PHE A 73 5.23 -4.97 2.47
N GLU A 74 6.36 -4.29 2.25
CA GLU A 74 7.02 -4.22 0.94
C GLU A 74 7.29 -5.59 0.36
N ARG A 75 7.81 -6.51 1.17
CA ARG A 75 8.09 -7.90 0.77
C ARG A 75 6.81 -8.63 0.36
N GLU A 76 5.77 -8.55 1.18
CA GLU A 76 4.51 -9.26 0.92
C GLU A 76 3.73 -8.66 -0.26
N VAL A 77 3.79 -7.35 -0.46
CA VAL A 77 3.23 -6.68 -1.65
C VAL A 77 3.96 -7.14 -2.91
N ALA A 78 5.30 -7.15 -2.91
CA ALA A 78 6.08 -7.64 -4.05
C ALA A 78 5.81 -9.12 -4.36
N LYS A 79 5.61 -9.94 -3.32
CA LYS A 79 5.30 -11.37 -3.46
C LYS A 79 3.89 -11.63 -3.97
N GLN A 80 2.88 -10.91 -3.47
CA GLN A 80 1.48 -11.29 -3.63
C GLN A 80 0.68 -10.38 -4.59
N LEU A 81 1.09 -9.12 -4.75
CA LEU A 81 0.32 -8.09 -5.45
C LEU A 81 0.98 -7.55 -6.73
N LEU A 82 2.06 -8.16 -7.21
CA LEU A 82 2.72 -7.71 -8.43
C LEU A 82 1.76 -7.69 -9.65
N SER A 83 0.82 -8.63 -9.72
CA SER A 83 -0.22 -8.67 -10.76
C SER A 83 -1.28 -7.57 -10.62
N GLU A 84 -1.41 -6.98 -9.43
CA GLU A 84 -2.39 -5.94 -9.08
C GLU A 84 -1.76 -4.54 -9.06
N ARG A 85 -0.50 -4.38 -9.51
CA ARG A 85 0.25 -3.10 -9.47
C ARG A 85 -0.43 -1.93 -10.19
N SER A 86 -1.36 -2.23 -11.09
CA SER A 86 -2.12 -1.25 -11.88
C SER A 86 -3.59 -1.15 -11.48
N SER A 87 -4.03 -1.88 -10.45
CA SER A 87 -5.40 -1.86 -9.93
C SER A 87 -5.50 -1.19 -8.56
N ILE A 88 -4.40 -1.09 -7.81
CA ILE A 88 -4.35 -0.49 -6.48
C ILE A 88 -2.99 0.16 -6.19
N ASN A 89 -3.01 1.28 -5.46
CA ASN A 89 -1.80 1.94 -4.96
C ASN A 89 -1.43 1.40 -3.57
N CYS A 90 -0.27 0.77 -3.45
CA CYS A 90 0.25 0.28 -2.17
C CYS A 90 1.06 1.38 -1.50
N LEU A 91 0.66 1.76 -0.27
CA LEU A 91 1.19 2.91 0.45
C LEU A 91 1.50 2.53 1.91
N HIS A 92 2.44 3.24 2.51
CA HIS A 92 2.61 3.25 3.97
C HIS A 92 2.57 4.68 4.50
N ALA A 93 2.16 4.84 5.75
CA ALA A 93 1.91 6.12 6.38
C ALA A 93 2.33 6.11 7.85
N ASP A 94 2.99 7.18 8.30
CA ASP A 94 3.18 7.45 9.73
C ASP A 94 1.83 7.77 10.38
N GLY A 95 1.33 6.86 11.22
CA GLY A 95 0.03 7.00 11.86
C GLY A 95 -0.10 8.27 12.70
N ALA A 96 1.00 8.87 13.18
CA ALA A 96 0.97 10.14 13.90
C ALA A 96 0.55 11.32 12.99
N GLN A 97 0.87 11.24 11.70
CA GLN A 97 0.41 12.21 10.70
C GLN A 97 -1.05 11.98 10.31
N PHE A 98 -1.52 10.72 10.36
CA PHE A 98 -2.86 10.33 9.90
C PHE A 98 -3.82 9.96 11.05
N ILE A 99 -3.74 10.66 12.19
CA ILE A 99 -4.60 10.40 13.36
C ILE A 99 -6.09 10.52 13.02
N HIS A 100 -6.50 11.53 12.25
CA HIS A 100 -7.90 11.75 11.90
C HIS A 100 -8.48 10.58 11.06
N PRO A 101 -7.79 10.12 9.99
CA PRO A 101 -8.13 8.86 9.32
C PRO A 101 -8.22 7.63 10.24
N LEU A 102 -7.27 7.47 11.16
CA LEU A 102 -7.30 6.36 12.13
C LEU A 102 -8.54 6.43 13.03
N GLN A 103 -8.93 7.63 13.48
CA GLN A 103 -10.13 7.83 14.28
C GLN A 103 -11.39 7.48 13.49
N HIS A 104 -11.45 7.76 12.19
CA HIS A 104 -12.56 7.30 11.35
C HIS A 104 -12.67 5.77 11.34
N LEU A 105 -11.55 5.05 11.36
CA LEU A 105 -11.51 3.59 11.52
C LEU A 105 -11.87 3.10 12.93
N GLY A 106 -12.12 4.00 13.89
CA GLY A 106 -12.27 3.65 15.30
C GLY A 106 -10.98 3.14 15.92
N LYS A 107 -9.82 3.57 15.38
CA LYS A 107 -8.48 3.14 15.76
C LYS A 107 -7.65 4.31 16.29
N SER A 108 -6.58 3.99 16.99
CA SER A 108 -5.65 4.92 17.60
C SER A 108 -4.20 4.52 17.29
N LEU A 109 -3.24 5.35 17.71
CA LEU A 109 -1.81 5.01 17.59
C LEU A 109 -1.40 3.74 18.34
N ASN A 110 -2.19 3.31 19.33
CA ASN A 110 -1.94 2.09 20.08
C ASN A 110 -2.34 0.82 19.33
N ASP A 111 -3.18 0.95 18.29
CA ASP A 111 -3.63 -0.16 17.46
C ASP A 111 -2.68 -0.44 16.29
N LEU A 112 -1.63 0.38 16.11
CA LEU A 112 -0.66 0.22 15.03
C LEU A 112 0.33 -0.92 15.33
N PRO A 113 0.76 -1.67 14.31
CA PRO A 113 0.48 -1.47 12.88
C PRO A 113 -0.88 -2.02 12.44
N LEU A 114 -1.51 -1.35 11.47
CA LEU A 114 -2.74 -1.84 10.84
C LEU A 114 -2.75 -1.57 9.34
N LEU A 115 -3.46 -2.41 8.61
CA LEU A 115 -3.57 -2.34 7.16
C LEU A 115 -5.03 -2.06 6.79
N ALA A 116 -5.26 -1.12 5.87
CA ALA A 116 -6.60 -0.80 5.40
C ALA A 116 -6.60 -0.51 3.91
N ILE A 117 -7.74 -0.74 3.26
CA ILE A 117 -8.02 -0.24 1.92
C ILE A 117 -8.84 1.03 2.04
N ASP A 118 -8.47 2.09 1.34
CA ASP A 118 -9.34 3.23 1.07
C ASP A 118 -9.80 3.20 -0.40
N SER A 119 -11.11 3.04 -0.59
CA SER A 119 -11.76 3.01 -1.91
C SER A 119 -12.21 4.38 -2.42
N PHE A 120 -11.90 5.45 -1.68
CA PHE A 120 -12.44 6.82 -1.82
C PHE A 120 -13.93 6.96 -1.47
N LYS A 121 -14.63 5.84 -1.25
CA LYS A 121 -16.01 5.81 -0.75
C LYS A 121 -16.07 5.35 0.69
N HIS A 122 -15.34 4.28 0.99
CA HIS A 122 -15.23 3.68 2.31
C HIS A 122 -13.80 3.20 2.55
N MET A 123 -13.42 3.16 3.83
CA MET A 123 -12.24 2.43 4.26
C MET A 123 -12.62 1.05 4.78
N PHE A 124 -11.84 0.03 4.44
CA PHE A 124 -12.01 -1.34 4.87
C PHE A 124 -10.76 -1.78 5.63
N LEU A 125 -10.92 -2.26 6.86
CA LEU A 125 -9.81 -2.74 7.67
C LEU A 125 -9.45 -4.17 7.27
N PHE A 126 -8.15 -4.45 7.12
CA PHE A 126 -7.69 -5.82 6.99
C PHE A 126 -7.94 -6.57 8.31
N PRO A 127 -8.48 -7.80 8.31
CA PRO A 127 -9.00 -8.42 9.52
C PRO A 127 -7.97 -8.62 10.65
N ASP A 128 -6.74 -9.00 10.29
CA ASP A 128 -5.64 -9.22 11.21
C ASP A 128 -4.32 -9.00 10.48
N ILE A 129 -3.50 -8.07 10.97
CA ILE A 129 -2.21 -7.74 10.38
C ILE A 129 -1.25 -8.93 10.31
N ASN A 130 -1.37 -9.89 11.23
CA ASN A 130 -0.53 -11.08 11.24
C ASN A 130 -0.77 -11.99 10.02
N LEU A 131 -1.94 -11.87 9.38
CA LEU A 131 -2.28 -12.63 8.17
C LEU A 131 -1.58 -12.10 6.92
N ILE A 132 -0.86 -10.98 6.99
CA ILE A 132 -0.19 -10.40 5.82
C ILE A 132 0.86 -11.34 5.22
N SER A 133 1.52 -12.14 6.07
CA SER A 133 2.52 -13.14 5.67
C SER A 133 1.90 -14.46 5.18
N VAL A 134 0.57 -14.60 5.24
CA VAL A 134 -0.12 -15.79 4.75
C VAL A 134 -0.40 -15.63 3.26
N ASP A 135 0.19 -16.51 2.46
CA ASP A 135 0.12 -16.45 1.01
C ASP A 135 -1.32 -16.37 0.49
N GLY A 136 -1.58 -15.35 -0.31
CA GLY A 136 -2.86 -15.11 -0.95
C GLY A 136 -3.84 -14.28 -0.13
N LYS A 137 -3.60 -14.05 1.17
CA LYS A 137 -4.52 -13.24 2.00
C LYS A 137 -4.54 -11.78 1.59
N LEU A 138 -3.38 -11.23 1.26
CA LEU A 138 -3.30 -9.85 0.80
C LEU A 138 -3.98 -9.69 -0.57
N LEU A 139 -3.77 -10.65 -1.47
CA LEU A 139 -4.41 -10.70 -2.78
C LEU A 139 -5.93 -10.90 -2.70
N GLU A 140 -6.40 -11.77 -1.79
CA GLU A 140 -7.82 -12.00 -1.52
C GLU A 140 -8.49 -10.68 -1.09
N PHE A 141 -7.85 -9.90 -0.22
CA PHE A 141 -8.40 -8.63 0.23
C PHE A 141 -8.55 -7.60 -0.90
N VAL A 142 -7.56 -7.51 -1.81
CA VAL A 142 -7.63 -6.65 -3.00
C VAL A 142 -8.71 -7.15 -3.98
N LYS A 143 -8.84 -8.46 -4.18
CA LYS A 143 -9.91 -9.04 -5.03
C LYS A 143 -11.30 -8.84 -4.44
N ASP A 144 -11.43 -8.89 -3.11
CA ASP A 144 -12.67 -8.60 -2.42
C ASP A 144 -13.11 -7.14 -2.59
N LEU A 145 -12.15 -6.21 -2.69
CA LEU A 145 -12.44 -4.82 -3.06
C LEU A 145 -13.03 -4.76 -4.48
N HIS A 146 -12.31 -5.28 -5.48
CA HIS A 146 -12.70 -5.14 -6.88
C HIS A 146 -13.97 -5.91 -7.24
N SER A 147 -14.26 -7.02 -6.56
CA SER A 147 -15.52 -7.76 -6.71
C SER A 147 -16.72 -7.06 -6.06
N GLY A 148 -16.50 -5.97 -5.31
CA GLY A 148 -17.53 -5.28 -4.53
C GLY A 148 -17.95 -6.01 -3.26
N LYS A 149 -17.28 -7.13 -2.93
CA LYS A 149 -17.55 -7.91 -1.72
C LYS A 149 -17.36 -7.07 -0.47
N LEU A 150 -16.26 -6.32 -0.35
CA LEU A 150 -16.03 -5.46 0.83
C LEU A 150 -17.16 -4.45 1.04
N HIS A 151 -17.62 -3.79 -0.02
CA HIS A 151 -18.72 -2.83 0.06
C HIS A 151 -20.05 -3.50 0.42
N ARG A 152 -20.35 -4.65 -0.18
CA ARG A 152 -21.57 -5.42 0.13
C ARG A 152 -21.57 -5.88 1.59
N ASP A 153 -20.46 -6.44 2.05
CA ASP A 153 -20.32 -6.96 3.42
C ASP A 153 -20.33 -5.81 4.44
N PHE A 154 -19.85 -4.62 4.07
CA PHE A 154 -19.94 -3.41 4.91
C PHE A 154 -21.39 -2.94 5.13
N HIS A 155 -22.23 -2.97 4.08
CA HIS A 155 -23.64 -2.59 4.20
C HIS A 155 -24.56 -3.73 4.70
N ASN A 156 -24.17 -4.98 4.46
CA ASN A 156 -24.92 -6.17 4.86
C ASN A 156 -23.98 -7.10 5.65
N PRO A 157 -23.64 -6.74 6.89
CA PRO A 157 -22.70 -7.53 7.68
C PRO A 157 -23.22 -8.97 7.82
N PRO A 158 -22.38 -9.98 7.55
CA PRO A 158 -22.74 -11.37 7.79
C PRO A 158 -23.21 -11.54 9.25
N PRO A 159 -24.13 -12.48 9.53
CA PRO A 159 -24.68 -12.68 10.87
C PRO A 159 -23.61 -12.88 11.97
N ALA A 160 -22.44 -13.42 11.62
CA ALA A 160 -21.32 -13.65 12.54
C ALA A 160 -20.49 -12.38 12.87
N THR A 161 -20.65 -11.29 12.12
CA THR A 161 -19.83 -10.07 12.17
C THR A 161 -20.55 -8.86 12.79
N GLN A 162 -21.73 -9.08 13.36
CA GLN A 162 -22.59 -8.03 13.92
C GLN A 162 -22.00 -7.26 15.12
N GLN A 163 -20.78 -7.56 15.56
CA GLN A 163 -20.15 -6.92 16.73
C GLN A 163 -19.29 -5.69 16.40
N THR A 164 -19.05 -5.36 15.12
CA THR A 164 -18.21 -4.22 14.74
C THR A 164 -18.77 -3.46 13.52
N THR A 165 -19.87 -2.75 13.69
CA THR A 165 -20.28 -1.66 12.79
C THR A 165 -21.13 -0.70 13.64
N THR A 166 -20.88 0.60 13.71
CA THR A 166 -21.32 1.53 12.66
C THR A 166 -20.76 2.91 12.94
N THR A 167 -19.93 3.45 12.05
CA THR A 167 -19.85 4.88 11.76
C THR A 167 -19.57 4.99 10.28
N ILE A 168 -20.25 5.91 9.58
CA ILE A 168 -19.95 6.20 8.18
C ILE A 168 -18.54 6.79 8.19
N ILE A 169 -17.54 6.02 7.75
CA ILE A 169 -16.13 6.39 7.75
C ILE A 169 -15.88 7.16 6.44
N PRO A 170 -15.70 8.48 6.48
CA PRO A 170 -15.28 9.23 5.31
C PRO A 170 -13.90 8.72 4.87
N SER A 171 -13.67 8.64 3.56
CA SER A 171 -12.35 8.38 2.99
C SER A 171 -11.29 9.30 3.61
N ILE A 172 -10.04 8.83 3.64
CA ILE A 172 -8.86 9.60 4.00
C ILE A 172 -8.83 10.94 3.28
N ILE A 173 -9.31 10.99 2.03
CA ILE A 173 -9.42 12.21 1.22
C ILE A 173 -10.22 13.29 1.96
N VAL A 174 -11.35 12.95 2.57
CA VAL A 174 -12.20 13.90 3.31
C VAL A 174 -11.53 14.42 4.59
N SER A 175 -10.46 13.75 5.04
CA SER A 175 -9.66 14.14 6.21
C SER A 175 -8.39 14.91 5.86
N LEU A 176 -7.97 14.86 4.60
CA LEU A 176 -6.74 15.47 4.10
C LEU A 176 -6.99 16.84 3.45
N PHE A 177 -8.25 17.17 3.13
CA PHE A 177 -8.73 18.45 2.61
C PHE A 177 -9.81 19.04 3.52
#